data_AF-A0A250JW77-F1
#
_entry.id   AF-A0A250JW77-F1
#
_cell.length_a   1.000
_cell.length_b   1.000
_cell.length_c   1.000
_cell.angle_alpha   90.00
_cell.angle_beta   90.00
_cell.angle_gamma   90.00
#
_symmetry.space_group_name_H-M   'P 1'
#
loop_
_entity.id
_entity.type
_entity.pdbx_description
1 polymer ?
#
loop_
_entity_poly.entity_id
_entity_poly.type
_entity_poly.pdbx_seq_one_letter_code
_entity_poly.pdbx_strand_id
1 'polypeptide(L)'
;MPRRLFAPTAAAALLLLSATGCVKEISSDERLDRETQNLSAKDTPGAAELEKISCDDANEALTKARNVNRPETDRLVDYIELYSSLRKRTATFEEAMNRNPDLSYREGTQHLVAAKDHCIQQTADVRVEFETYMRELVDVPTVQEIKGGNTVTIARLDFNTLRQAIETLEPDDKEVLLNRVNAAEKRVAPPAANEATPASGGSRKRGR
;
A
#
# COMPACT_ATOMS: atom_id res chain seq x y z
N MET A 1 -17.25 -59.84 -29.07
CA MET A 1 -16.46 -60.53 -30.11
C MET A 1 -17.01 -60.10 -31.47
N PRO A 2 -16.21 -59.74 -32.49
CA PRO A 2 -14.91 -60.33 -32.85
C PRO A 2 -13.71 -59.35 -32.92
N ARG A 3 -12.53 -59.97 -32.83
CA ARG A 3 -11.16 -59.46 -33.04
C ARG A 3 -10.84 -59.27 -34.53
N ARG A 4 -9.89 -58.37 -34.84
CA ARG A 4 -8.73 -58.50 -35.77
C ARG A 4 -8.00 -57.13 -35.76
N LEU A 5 -6.91 -56.90 -35.04
CA LEU A 5 -5.50 -57.27 -35.30
C LEU A 5 -5.08 -57.11 -36.75
N PHE A 6 -4.32 -56.04 -37.05
CA PHE A 6 -3.15 -56.02 -37.95
C PHE A 6 -2.29 -54.77 -37.67
N ALA A 7 -1.11 -54.99 -37.08
CA ALA A 7 0.14 -54.28 -37.37
C ALA A 7 0.97 -55.23 -38.28
N PRO A 8 2.16 -54.91 -38.87
CA PRO A 8 3.10 -53.81 -38.59
C PRO A 8 3.82 -53.22 -39.86
N THR A 9 4.98 -52.57 -39.64
CA THR A 9 6.08 -52.10 -40.52
C THR A 9 6.10 -50.58 -40.80
N ALA A 10 6.91 -49.80 -40.06
CA ALA A 10 8.39 -49.64 -40.11
C ALA A 10 8.85 -48.76 -41.28
N ALA A 11 9.35 -47.56 -40.98
CA ALA A 11 10.70 -47.09 -41.33
C ALA A 11 10.85 -45.57 -41.16
N ALA A 12 11.78 -45.22 -40.26
CA ALA A 12 12.80 -44.18 -40.43
C ALA A 12 12.39 -42.77 -40.89
N ALA A 13 12.32 -41.86 -39.92
CA ALA A 13 12.90 -40.52 -40.07
C ALA A 13 13.63 -40.13 -38.78
N LEU A 14 14.74 -40.84 -38.53
CA LEU A 14 15.85 -40.33 -37.71
C LEU A 14 16.47 -39.16 -38.48
N LEU A 15 16.05 -37.94 -38.16
CA LEU A 15 16.69 -36.70 -38.61
C LEU A 15 16.89 -35.78 -37.40
N LEU A 16 18.01 -36.03 -36.71
CA LEU A 16 19.02 -35.02 -36.40
C LEU A 16 18.50 -33.63 -35.98
N LEU A 17 18.18 -33.47 -34.70
CA LEU A 17 18.45 -32.22 -33.98
C LEU A 17 19.44 -32.48 -32.83
N SER A 18 20.60 -33.02 -33.20
CA SER A 18 21.84 -32.83 -32.43
C SER A 18 22.36 -31.43 -32.73
N ALA A 19 21.71 -30.41 -32.16
CA ALA A 19 22.32 -29.11 -31.97
C ALA A 19 23.12 -29.17 -30.67
N THR A 20 24.42 -29.41 -30.83
CA THR A 20 25.44 -29.18 -29.81
C THR A 20 25.51 -27.69 -29.48
N GLY A 21 24.60 -27.22 -28.64
CA GLY A 21 24.86 -26.11 -27.75
C GLY A 21 25.21 -26.70 -26.41
N CYS A 22 26.40 -26.40 -25.88
CA CYS A 22 26.77 -26.71 -24.50
C CYS A 22 25.82 -25.97 -23.55
N VAL A 23 24.60 -26.47 -23.37
CA VAL A 23 23.82 -26.17 -22.18
C VAL A 23 24.59 -26.84 -21.07
N LYS A 24 25.32 -26.02 -20.32
CA LYS A 24 25.93 -26.43 -19.07
C LYS A 24 24.75 -26.84 -18.19
N GLU A 25 24.44 -28.15 -18.18
CA GLU A 25 23.48 -28.77 -17.27
C GLU A 25 23.98 -28.39 -15.88
N ILE A 26 23.42 -27.30 -15.34
CA ILE A 26 23.66 -26.91 -13.97
C ILE A 26 23.12 -28.09 -13.17
N SER A 27 24.00 -28.84 -12.50
CA SER A 27 23.63 -29.95 -11.63
C SER A 27 22.50 -29.48 -10.71
N SER A 28 21.58 -30.36 -10.33
CA SER A 28 20.56 -30.03 -9.33
C SER A 28 21.19 -29.38 -8.10
N ASP A 29 22.39 -29.83 -7.72
CA ASP A 29 23.17 -29.25 -6.62
C ASP A 29 23.69 -27.84 -6.94
N GLU A 30 24.15 -27.56 -8.16
CA GLU A 30 24.62 -26.23 -8.57
C GLU A 30 23.45 -25.24 -8.79
N ARG A 31 22.24 -25.75 -9.10
CA ARG A 31 21.00 -24.95 -9.08
C ARG A 31 20.58 -24.66 -7.65
N LEU A 32 20.65 -25.65 -6.76
CA LEU A 32 20.38 -25.50 -5.34
C LEU A 32 21.37 -24.53 -4.68
N ASP A 33 22.66 -24.64 -5.00
CA ASP A 33 23.74 -23.77 -4.51
C ASP A 33 23.57 -22.34 -5.02
N ARG A 34 23.11 -22.16 -6.27
CA ARG A 34 22.84 -20.82 -6.82
C ARG A 34 21.56 -20.19 -6.26
N GLU A 35 20.53 -21.00 -6.00
CA GLU A 35 19.31 -20.55 -5.31
C GLU A 35 19.58 -20.24 -3.83
N THR A 36 20.45 -21.01 -3.16
CA THR A 36 20.84 -20.78 -1.76
C THR A 36 21.89 -19.68 -1.59
N GLN A 37 22.79 -19.45 -2.56
CA GLN A 37 23.70 -18.30 -2.55
C GLN A 37 22.96 -16.97 -2.69
N ASN A 38 21.84 -16.93 -3.42
CA ASN A 38 20.96 -15.76 -3.48
C ASN A 38 20.12 -15.57 -2.21
N LEU A 39 20.05 -16.59 -1.33
CA LEU A 39 19.47 -16.52 0.01
C LEU A 39 20.52 -16.21 1.08
N SER A 40 21.66 -15.62 0.71
CA SER A 40 22.76 -15.35 1.64
C SER A 40 22.22 -14.65 2.89
N ALA A 41 22.23 -15.39 4.01
CA ALA A 41 21.78 -14.95 5.32
C ALA A 41 22.58 -13.75 5.87
N LYS A 42 23.62 -13.31 5.13
CA LYS A 42 24.57 -12.28 5.51
C LYS A 42 23.96 -10.88 5.68
N ASP A 43 22.86 -10.59 4.98
CA ASP A 43 22.15 -9.30 5.08
C ASP A 43 20.84 -9.41 5.89
N THR A 44 20.60 -10.56 6.53
CA THR A 44 19.38 -10.78 7.31
C THR A 44 19.64 -10.46 8.78
N PRO A 45 18.83 -9.61 9.43
CA PRO A 45 19.08 -9.26 10.81
C PRO A 45 19.05 -10.49 11.73
N GLY A 46 20.12 -10.64 12.50
CA GLY A 46 20.23 -11.70 13.51
C GLY A 46 19.45 -11.37 14.78
N ALA A 47 19.39 -12.31 15.73
CA ALA A 47 18.66 -12.15 16.99
C ALA A 47 18.99 -10.83 17.72
N ALA A 48 20.28 -10.48 17.85
CA ALA A 48 20.73 -9.27 18.53
C ALA A 48 20.32 -7.95 17.83
N GLU A 49 20.01 -8.00 16.53
CA GLU A 49 19.50 -6.84 15.79
C GLU A 49 17.98 -6.74 15.94
N LEU A 50 17.29 -7.88 15.90
CA LEU A 50 15.86 -7.96 16.16
C LEU A 50 15.49 -7.52 17.57
N GLU A 51 16.35 -7.77 18.57
CA GLU A 51 16.18 -7.30 19.96
C GLU A 51 16.10 -5.77 20.09
N LYS A 52 16.64 -5.04 19.11
CA LYS A 52 16.61 -3.56 19.11
C LYS A 52 15.32 -3.01 18.49
N ILE A 53 14.52 -3.86 17.84
CA ILE A 53 13.26 -3.47 17.23
C ILE A 53 12.16 -3.63 18.28
N SER A 54 11.61 -2.52 18.73
CA SER A 54 10.40 -2.47 19.57
C SER A 54 9.27 -1.77 18.82
N CYS A 55 8.03 -2.06 19.22
CA CYS A 55 6.81 -1.38 18.79
C CYS A 55 6.07 -0.69 19.96
N ASP A 56 6.72 -0.59 21.13
CA ASP A 56 6.10 -0.01 22.34
C ASP A 56 5.86 1.50 22.22
N ASP A 57 6.64 2.18 21.37
CA ASP A 57 6.54 3.60 21.05
C ASP A 57 5.27 3.95 20.24
N ALA A 58 4.56 2.94 19.71
CA ALA A 58 3.38 3.13 18.89
C ALA A 58 2.28 3.92 19.61
N ASN A 59 2.08 3.69 20.92
CA ASN A 59 1.07 4.37 21.71
C ASN A 59 1.34 5.88 21.86
N GLU A 60 2.60 6.26 22.02
CA GLU A 60 3.00 7.67 22.14
C GLU A 60 2.79 8.39 20.80
N ALA A 61 3.27 7.77 19.70
CA ALA A 61 3.07 8.29 18.35
C ALA A 61 1.58 8.39 17.98
N LEU A 62 0.78 7.39 18.37
CA LEU A 62 -0.67 7.40 18.15
C LEU A 62 -1.36 8.51 18.95
N THR A 63 -0.93 8.76 20.19
CA THR A 63 -1.44 9.86 21.01
C THR A 63 -1.17 11.22 20.36
N LYS A 64 0.02 11.39 19.75
CA LYS A 64 0.37 12.59 18.97
C LYS A 64 -0.54 12.75 17.74
N ALA A 65 -0.80 11.68 17.00
CA ALA A 65 -1.67 11.68 15.82
C ALA A 65 -3.14 11.97 16.17
N ARG A 66 -3.61 11.53 17.34
CA ARG A 66 -4.97 11.80 17.86
C ARG A 66 -5.18 13.23 18.37
N ASN A 67 -4.14 14.05 18.51
CA ASN A 67 -4.27 15.38 19.07
C ASN A 67 -5.11 16.30 18.17
N VAL A 68 -6.40 16.45 18.50
CA VAL A 68 -7.39 17.22 17.73
C VAL A 68 -7.09 18.71 17.60
N ASN A 69 -6.19 19.24 18.44
CA ASN A 69 -5.77 20.65 18.36
C ASN A 69 -4.76 20.90 17.24
N ARG A 70 -4.26 19.84 16.59
CA ARG A 70 -3.31 19.94 15.47
C ARG A 70 -4.02 19.95 14.12
N PRO A 71 -3.41 20.59 13.10
CA PRO A 71 -3.92 20.54 11.74
C PRO A 71 -4.13 19.11 11.26
N GLU A 72 -5.21 18.89 10.51
CA GLU A 72 -5.60 17.54 10.09
C GLU A 72 -4.59 16.90 9.14
N THR A 73 -3.97 17.70 8.27
CA THR A 73 -2.86 17.28 7.42
C THR A 73 -1.73 16.69 8.26
N ASP A 74 -1.27 17.42 9.29
CA ASP A 74 -0.18 16.97 10.14
C ASP A 74 -0.52 15.67 10.89
N ARG A 75 -1.75 15.58 11.38
CA ARG A 75 -2.25 14.38 12.06
C ARG A 75 -2.26 13.19 11.11
N LEU A 76 -2.71 13.39 9.87
CA LEU A 76 -2.75 12.36 8.85
C LEU A 76 -1.34 11.91 8.45
N VAL A 77 -0.38 12.83 8.36
CA VAL A 77 1.04 12.51 8.14
C VAL A 77 1.60 11.65 9.26
N ASP A 78 1.33 11.98 10.53
CA ASP A 78 1.78 11.17 11.66
C ASP A 78 1.19 9.75 11.61
N TYR A 79 -0.07 9.58 11.19
CA TYR A 79 -0.66 8.26 10.96
C TYR A 79 0.04 7.48 9.84
N ILE A 80 0.33 8.13 8.70
CA ILE A 80 1.08 7.53 7.58
C ILE A 80 2.44 7.03 8.05
N GLU A 81 3.19 7.88 8.75
CA GLU A 81 4.54 7.57 9.23
C GLU A 81 4.54 6.42 10.25
N LEU A 82 3.62 6.49 11.23
CA LEU A 82 3.48 5.46 12.26
C LEU A 82 3.14 4.10 11.64
N TYR A 83 2.11 4.05 10.79
CA TYR A 83 1.68 2.82 10.15
C TYR A 83 2.77 2.23 9.24
N SER A 84 3.44 3.06 8.44
CA SER A 84 4.54 2.62 7.56
C SER A 84 5.71 2.06 8.36
N SER A 85 6.07 2.73 9.47
CA SER A 85 7.13 2.29 10.38
C SER A 85 6.81 0.94 11.03
N LEU A 86 5.57 0.76 11.51
CA LEU A 86 5.10 -0.51 12.09
C LEU A 86 5.08 -1.65 11.08
N ARG A 87 4.59 -1.41 9.85
CA ARG A 87 4.66 -2.40 8.76
C ARG A 87 6.10 -2.80 8.45
N LYS A 88 7.02 -1.84 8.38
CA LYS A 88 8.44 -2.10 8.10
C LYS A 88 9.07 -2.97 9.20
N ARG A 89 8.84 -2.64 10.47
CA ARG A 89 9.33 -3.43 11.62
C ARG A 89 8.79 -4.86 11.59
N THR A 90 7.48 -5.02 11.34
CA THR A 90 6.84 -6.34 11.21
C THR A 90 7.44 -7.14 10.06
N ALA A 91 7.61 -6.53 8.88
CA ALA A 91 8.24 -7.19 7.74
C ALA A 91 9.69 -7.61 8.02
N THR A 92 10.45 -6.81 8.79
CA THR A 92 11.82 -7.19 9.21
C THR A 92 11.83 -8.43 10.11
N PHE A 93 10.90 -8.53 11.07
CA PHE A 93 10.76 -9.75 11.88
C PHE A 93 10.38 -10.96 11.02
N GLU A 94 9.42 -10.80 10.12
CA GLU A 94 8.95 -11.87 9.23
C GLU A 94 10.06 -12.36 8.30
N GLU A 95 10.79 -11.45 7.65
CA GLU A 95 11.91 -11.78 6.78
C GLU A 95 13.00 -12.54 7.55
N ALA A 96 13.35 -12.06 8.75
CA ALA A 96 14.38 -12.69 9.57
C ALA A 96 13.98 -14.10 10.05
N MET A 97 12.73 -14.29 10.48
CA MET A 97 12.22 -15.59 10.91
C MET A 97 12.00 -16.56 9.74
N ASN A 98 11.62 -16.06 8.57
CA ASN A 98 11.48 -16.89 7.37
C ASN A 98 12.83 -17.41 6.87
N ARG A 99 13.89 -16.61 7.00
CA ARG A 99 15.26 -17.03 6.63
C ARG A 99 15.95 -17.87 7.71
N ASN A 100 15.62 -17.64 8.98
CA ASN A 100 16.16 -18.38 10.12
C ASN A 100 15.01 -18.92 10.99
N PRO A 101 14.36 -20.04 10.61
CA PRO A 101 13.21 -20.57 11.34
C PRO A 101 13.55 -20.96 12.79
N ASP A 102 14.82 -21.26 13.07
CA ASP A 102 15.32 -21.53 14.42
C ASP A 102 15.02 -20.39 15.42
N LEU A 103 14.96 -19.14 14.95
CA LEU A 103 14.62 -18.00 15.81
C LEU A 103 13.25 -18.15 16.49
N SER A 104 12.33 -18.89 15.87
CA SER A 104 10.99 -19.13 16.39
C SER A 104 10.94 -20.27 17.42
N TYR A 105 11.93 -21.17 17.43
CA TYR A 105 11.87 -22.41 18.22
C TYR A 105 13.02 -22.57 19.21
N ARG A 106 14.10 -21.79 19.07
CA ARG A 106 15.26 -21.89 19.95
C ARG A 106 14.94 -21.34 21.34
N GLU A 107 15.50 -22.02 22.34
CA GLU A 107 15.45 -21.52 23.71
C GLU A 107 16.17 -20.17 23.80
N GLY A 108 15.54 -19.21 24.49
CA GLY A 108 16.06 -17.86 24.66
C GLY A 108 15.76 -16.88 23.52
N THR A 109 15.02 -17.25 22.46
CA THR A 109 14.56 -16.32 21.40
C THR A 109 13.05 -16.14 21.34
N GLN A 110 12.31 -16.75 22.27
CA GLN A 110 10.84 -16.67 22.35
C GLN A 110 10.33 -15.23 22.50
N HIS A 111 11.10 -14.34 23.14
CA HIS A 111 10.77 -12.92 23.25
C HIS A 111 10.74 -12.22 21.90
N LEU A 112 11.48 -12.69 20.89
CA LEU A 112 11.44 -12.14 19.53
C LEU A 112 10.12 -12.47 18.83
N VAL A 113 9.57 -13.65 19.08
CA VAL A 113 8.23 -14.04 18.58
C VAL A 113 7.18 -13.18 19.25
N ALA A 114 7.24 -13.02 20.57
CA ALA A 114 6.32 -12.14 21.30
C ALA A 114 6.42 -10.67 20.83
N ALA A 115 7.64 -10.17 20.57
CA ALA A 115 7.84 -8.82 20.04
C ALA A 115 7.24 -8.66 18.64
N LYS A 116 7.42 -9.65 17.76
CA LYS A 116 6.78 -9.68 16.44
C LYS A 116 5.25 -9.64 16.58
N ASP A 117 4.67 -10.51 17.41
CA ASP A 117 3.22 -10.58 17.62
C ASP A 117 2.67 -9.26 18.17
N HIS A 118 3.42 -8.63 19.07
CA HIS A 118 3.08 -7.30 19.58
C HIS A 118 3.10 -6.24 18.47
N CYS A 119 4.11 -6.22 17.62
CA CYS A 119 4.17 -5.33 16.46
C CYS A 119 3.01 -5.56 15.49
N ILE A 120 2.62 -6.82 15.24
CA ILE A 120 1.46 -7.16 14.41
C ILE A 120 0.18 -6.58 15.02
N GLN A 121 -0.03 -6.78 16.33
CA GLN A 121 -1.20 -6.26 17.03
C GLN A 121 -1.25 -4.73 16.96
N GLN A 122 -0.16 -4.04 17.28
CA GLN A 122 -0.07 -2.58 17.20
C GLN A 122 -0.33 -2.08 15.77
N THR A 123 0.19 -2.78 14.75
CA THR A 123 -0.07 -2.46 13.34
C THR A 123 -1.56 -2.56 13.01
N ALA A 124 -2.24 -3.60 13.50
CA ALA A 124 -3.67 -3.80 13.26
C ALA A 124 -4.51 -2.72 13.96
N ASP A 125 -4.20 -2.40 15.22
CA ASP A 125 -4.90 -1.37 15.99
C ASP A 125 -4.76 0.01 15.31
N VAL A 126 -3.52 0.38 14.94
CA VAL A 126 -3.25 1.64 14.22
C VAL A 126 -3.93 1.67 12.86
N ARG A 127 -3.98 0.54 12.13
CA ARG A 127 -4.64 0.47 10.82
C ARG A 127 -6.11 0.87 10.90
N VAL A 128 -6.84 0.32 11.88
CA VAL A 128 -8.27 0.58 12.03
C VAL A 128 -8.53 2.06 12.29
N GLU A 129 -7.76 2.69 13.17
CA GLU A 129 -7.91 4.10 13.48
C GLU A 129 -7.49 5.01 12.33
N PHE A 130 -6.37 4.69 11.69
CA PHE A 130 -5.88 5.43 10.54
C PHE A 130 -6.92 5.38 9.40
N GLU A 131 -7.47 4.21 9.10
CA GLU A 131 -8.50 4.05 8.08
C GLU A 131 -9.77 4.82 8.45
N THR A 132 -10.22 4.72 9.70
CA THR A 132 -11.40 5.46 10.18
C THR A 132 -11.22 6.96 9.98
N TYR A 133 -10.09 7.51 10.44
CA TYR A 133 -9.78 8.93 10.30
C TYR A 133 -9.64 9.35 8.83
N MET A 134 -8.94 8.57 8.00
CA MET A 134 -8.82 8.85 6.57
C MET A 134 -10.20 8.87 5.89
N ARG A 135 -11.11 7.94 6.21
CA ARG A 135 -12.47 7.92 5.64
C ARG A 135 -13.28 9.15 6.05
N GLU A 136 -13.20 9.58 7.31
CA GLU A 136 -13.86 10.81 7.78
C GLU A 136 -13.39 12.04 6.99
N LEU A 137 -12.10 12.11 6.67
CA LEU A 137 -11.53 13.21 5.86
C LEU A 137 -11.95 13.14 4.39
N VAL A 138 -12.09 11.94 3.81
CA VAL A 138 -12.59 11.77 2.43
C VAL A 138 -14.07 12.18 2.32
N ASP A 139 -14.87 11.97 3.36
CA ASP A 139 -16.30 12.31 3.35
C ASP A 139 -16.53 13.82 3.55
N VAL A 140 -15.68 14.50 4.32
CA VAL A 140 -15.73 15.96 4.50
C VAL A 140 -14.39 16.63 4.14
N PRO A 141 -14.05 16.68 2.84
CA PRO A 141 -12.75 17.17 2.38
C PRO A 141 -12.67 18.69 2.22
N THR A 142 -13.80 19.40 2.32
CA THR A 142 -13.87 20.85 2.08
C THR A 142 -14.66 21.59 3.16
N VAL A 143 -14.35 22.87 3.34
CA VAL A 143 -15.01 23.79 4.29
C VAL A 143 -15.34 25.09 3.57
N GLN A 144 -16.46 25.73 3.91
CA GLN A 144 -16.80 27.07 3.41
C GLN A 144 -16.22 28.13 4.35
N GLU A 145 -15.34 28.98 3.85
CA GLU A 145 -14.80 30.13 4.58
C GLU A 145 -15.33 31.44 3.99
N ILE A 146 -15.62 32.43 4.83
CA ILE A 146 -15.99 33.77 4.37
C ILE A 146 -14.71 34.59 4.19
N LYS A 147 -14.33 34.86 2.94
CA LYS A 147 -13.21 35.74 2.60
C LYS A 147 -13.74 36.99 1.92
N GLY A 148 -13.57 38.15 2.57
CA GLY A 148 -13.99 39.44 2.01
C GLY A 148 -15.49 39.59 1.77
N GLY A 149 -16.34 38.91 2.57
CA GLY A 149 -17.80 38.96 2.44
C GLY A 149 -18.42 37.91 1.51
N ASN A 150 -17.62 37.12 0.81
CA ASN A 150 -18.07 36.01 -0.03
C ASN A 150 -17.70 34.65 0.58
N THR A 151 -18.58 33.66 0.46
CA THR A 151 -18.31 32.26 0.84
C THR A 151 -17.43 31.60 -0.22
N VAL A 152 -16.24 31.15 0.17
CA VAL A 152 -15.28 30.41 -0.67
C VAL A 152 -15.13 29.00 -0.12
N THR A 153 -15.35 28.00 -0.97
CA THR A 153 -15.07 26.60 -0.63
C THR A 153 -13.56 26.36 -0.70
N ILE A 154 -12.95 26.01 0.42
CA ILE A 154 -11.54 25.63 0.50
C ILE A 154 -11.39 24.16 0.88
N ALA A 155 -10.21 23.59 0.62
CA ALA A 155 -9.88 22.27 1.12
C ALA A 155 -9.67 22.31 2.64
N ARG A 156 -10.17 21.28 3.33
CA ARG A 156 -9.98 21.10 4.78
C ARG A 156 -8.55 20.65 5.10
N LEU A 157 -7.98 19.83 4.22
CA LEU A 157 -6.60 19.35 4.27
C LEU A 157 -5.95 19.31 2.88
N ASP A 158 -4.67 18.98 2.85
CA ASP A 158 -3.95 18.74 1.60
C ASP A 158 -4.41 17.43 0.90
N PHE A 159 -4.87 17.55 -0.35
CA PHE A 159 -5.37 16.42 -1.12
C PHE A 159 -4.28 15.40 -1.47
N ASN A 160 -3.02 15.82 -1.59
CA ASN A 160 -1.91 14.89 -1.88
C ASN A 160 -1.63 13.99 -0.68
N THR A 161 -1.64 14.56 0.53
CA THR A 161 -1.53 13.81 1.78
C THR A 161 -2.67 12.80 1.91
N LEU A 162 -3.90 13.16 1.51
CA LEU A 162 -5.03 12.23 1.51
C LEU A 162 -4.87 11.08 0.52
N ARG A 163 -4.34 11.35 -0.69
CA ARG A 163 -3.98 10.29 -1.66
C ARG A 163 -2.90 9.37 -1.12
N GLN A 164 -1.85 9.94 -0.53
CA GLN A 164 -0.76 9.17 0.08
C GLN A 164 -1.30 8.28 1.21
N ALA A 165 -2.21 8.78 2.04
CA ALA A 165 -2.85 7.99 3.08
C ALA A 165 -3.60 6.78 2.52
N ILE A 166 -4.43 7.00 1.48
CA ILE A 166 -5.16 5.93 0.79
C ILE A 166 -4.21 4.91 0.17
N GLU A 167 -3.13 5.37 -0.47
CA GLU A 167 -2.12 4.50 -1.06
C GLU A 167 -1.32 3.71 -0.02
N THR A 168 -1.09 4.27 1.16
CA THR A 168 -0.35 3.61 2.24
C THR A 168 -1.21 2.54 2.93
N LEU A 169 -2.48 2.84 3.17
CA LEU A 169 -3.43 1.91 3.80
C LEU A 169 -3.84 0.76 2.89
N GLU A 170 -3.93 1.02 1.57
CA GLU A 170 -4.44 0.10 0.57
C GLU A 170 -5.78 -0.54 0.98
N PRO A 171 -6.82 0.28 1.28
CA PRO A 171 -8.14 -0.25 1.63
C PRO A 171 -8.78 -0.96 0.41
N ASP A 172 -9.70 -1.87 0.66
CA ASP A 172 -10.33 -2.68 -0.40
C ASP A 172 -11.05 -1.83 -1.45
N ASP A 173 -11.57 -0.66 -1.06
CA ASP A 173 -12.25 0.32 -1.92
C ASP A 173 -11.34 1.50 -2.31
N LYS A 174 -10.01 1.31 -2.31
CA LYS A 174 -8.98 2.32 -2.67
C LYS A 174 -9.37 3.17 -3.88
N GLU A 175 -9.73 2.54 -5.00
CA GLU A 175 -10.08 3.25 -6.24
C GLU A 175 -11.31 4.14 -6.07
N VAL A 176 -12.29 3.72 -5.27
CA VAL A 176 -13.47 4.52 -4.96
C VAL A 176 -13.08 5.76 -4.16
N LEU A 177 -12.22 5.60 -3.14
CA LEU A 177 -11.75 6.70 -2.31
C LEU A 177 -10.92 7.71 -3.11
N LEU A 178 -9.98 7.24 -3.94
CA LEU A 178 -9.19 8.11 -4.82
C LEU A 178 -10.07 8.91 -5.78
N ASN A 179 -11.11 8.29 -6.35
CA ASN A 179 -12.06 9.00 -7.21
C ASN A 179 -12.85 10.08 -6.46
N ARG A 180 -13.24 9.84 -5.19
CA ARG A 180 -13.88 10.86 -4.35
C ARG A 180 -12.95 12.03 -4.06
N VAL A 181 -11.69 11.76 -3.72
CA VAL A 181 -10.66 12.78 -3.50
C VAL A 181 -10.48 13.65 -4.75
N ASN A 182 -10.35 13.02 -5.93
CA ASN A 182 -10.23 13.72 -7.20
C ASN A 182 -11.47 14.57 -7.55
N ALA A 183 -12.67 14.08 -7.21
CA ALA A 183 -13.90 14.83 -7.41
C ALA A 183 -13.99 16.04 -6.45
N ALA A 184 -13.55 15.88 -5.21
CA ALA A 184 -13.51 16.95 -4.22
C ALA A 184 -12.51 18.05 -4.59
N GLU A 185 -11.30 17.69 -5.03
CA GLU A 185 -10.28 18.65 -5.47
C GLU A 185 -10.77 19.54 -6.62
N LYS A 186 -11.49 18.95 -7.59
CA LYS A 186 -12.11 19.68 -8.70
C LYS A 186 -13.17 20.70 -8.26
N ARG A 187 -13.80 20.52 -7.09
CA ARG A 187 -14.79 21.46 -6.53
C ARG A 187 -14.15 22.62 -5.77
N VAL A 188 -12.91 22.45 -5.31
CA VAL A 188 -12.12 23.51 -4.66
C VAL A 188 -11.41 24.39 -5.68
N ALA A 189 -11.06 23.82 -6.85
CA ALA A 189 -10.65 24.64 -7.98
C ALA A 189 -11.78 25.63 -8.30
N PRO A 190 -11.52 26.95 -8.34
CA PRO A 190 -12.55 27.91 -8.67
C PRO A 190 -13.17 27.50 -10.01
N PRO A 191 -14.51 27.58 -10.17
CA PRO A 191 -15.09 27.38 -11.48
C PRO A 191 -14.37 28.35 -12.41
N ALA A 192 -13.69 27.82 -13.43
CA ALA A 192 -13.25 28.64 -14.54
C ALA A 192 -14.47 29.45 -14.95
N ALA A 193 -14.36 30.76 -14.84
CA ALA A 193 -15.47 31.69 -15.02
C ALA A 193 -16.11 31.42 -16.38
N ASN A 194 -17.19 30.64 -16.40
CA ASN A 194 -17.96 30.38 -17.59
C ASN A 194 -19.40 30.79 -17.34
N GLU A 195 -19.77 31.76 -18.17
CA GLU A 195 -21.11 32.19 -18.52
C GLU A 195 -21.79 33.10 -17.50
N ALA A 196 -21.32 34.36 -17.53
CA ALA A 196 -22.26 35.48 -17.56
C ALA A 196 -23.31 35.19 -18.65
N THR A 197 -24.46 34.66 -18.25
CA THR A 197 -25.65 34.64 -19.07
C THR A 197 -25.97 36.10 -19.39
N PRO A 198 -25.96 36.56 -20.65
CA PRO A 198 -26.41 37.91 -20.92
C PRO A 198 -27.90 37.96 -20.59
N ALA A 199 -28.27 38.88 -19.69
CA ALA A 199 -29.65 39.25 -19.47
C ALA A 199 -30.26 39.61 -20.83
N SER A 200 -31.19 38.78 -21.30
CA SER A 200 -32.09 39.09 -22.41
C SER A 200 -32.97 40.26 -21.97
N GLY A 201 -32.45 41.48 -22.17
CA GLY A 201 -33.18 42.73 -21.99
C GLY A 201 -34.30 42.78 -23.03
N GLY A 202 -35.52 42.57 -22.56
CA GLY A 202 -36.74 42.68 -23.36
C GLY A 202 -36.82 44.03 -24.07
N SER A 203 -36.96 43.97 -25.39
CA SER A 203 -37.23 45.12 -26.24
C SER A 203 -38.61 45.70 -25.90
N ARG A 204 -38.63 46.89 -25.31
CA ARG A 204 -39.82 47.76 -25.30
C ARG A 204 -39.43 49.17 -25.70
N LYS A 205 -39.48 49.46 -27.00
CA LYS A 205 -39.89 50.80 -27.48
C LYS A 205 -40.29 50.77 -28.96
N ARG A 206 -41.59 50.62 -29.24
CA ARG A 206 -42.19 51.11 -30.48
C ARG A 206 -43.70 51.31 -30.29
N GLY A 207 -44.16 52.55 -30.51
CA GLY A 207 -45.56 52.87 -30.80
C GLY A 207 -46.35 53.54 -29.68
N ARG A 208 -46.31 54.87 -29.62
CA ARG A 208 -47.46 55.74 -29.94
C ARG A 208 -47.00 57.17 -30.16
#